data_AF-A0A1H4ELW2-F1
#
_entry.id   AF-A0A1H4ELW2-F1
#
_cell.length_a   1.000
_cell.length_b   1.000
_cell.length_c   1.000
_cell.angle_alpha   90.00
_cell.angle_beta   90.00
_cell.angle_gamma   90.00
#
_symmetry.space_group_name_H-M   'P 1'
#
loop_
_entity.id
_entity.type
_entity.pdbx_description
1 polymer ?
#
loop_
_entity_poly.entity_id
_entity_poly.type
_entity_poly.pdbx_seq_one_letter_code
_entity_poly.pdbx_strand_id
1 'polypeptide(L)'
;MKHKYLPAIGFSKISKTELENLINEIILRPDYQESAIDFEGNQFVELRYMVADNIGLVLRGIYDDNDEFILDYYYPTYIGDTVSINNDVEVIKQTDKENYYAMCDEIRLGVNLIFQLQNMGEYLRKNLTAGKTAKRDIKLAALSTEGKIILPVYDNEKSRIKEKMNNEKRINLVEQAREGNEEALENLTIDEIDLYQKISRRVAREDIFSVVTTFFMPYGIENDKYEILGNILDVKYLVNHITMEELVLMVIDSNDVILEVCINKNDLYGEPAIGRRFKGIIWLQGTVAFE
;
A
#
# COMPACT_ATOMS: atom_id res chain seq x y z
N MET A 1 -2.81 -22.38 -3.97
CA MET A 1 -2.32 -21.78 -5.25
C MET A 1 -1.19 -20.82 -4.94
N LYS A 2 -0.20 -20.62 -5.82
CA LYS A 2 0.95 -19.71 -5.59
C LYS A 2 0.47 -18.25 -5.60
N HIS A 3 0.74 -17.47 -4.56
CA HIS A 3 0.34 -16.06 -4.52
C HIS A 3 1.13 -15.21 -5.54
N LYS A 4 0.46 -14.29 -6.24
CA LYS A 4 1.04 -13.53 -7.37
C LYS A 4 2.25 -12.67 -6.96
N TYR A 5 2.22 -12.11 -5.75
CA TYR A 5 3.24 -11.18 -5.24
C TYR A 5 4.43 -11.84 -4.52
N LEU A 6 4.52 -13.19 -4.49
CA LEU A 6 5.69 -13.87 -3.93
C LEU A 6 7.03 -13.43 -4.56
N PRO A 7 7.13 -13.17 -5.88
CA PRO A 7 8.38 -12.68 -6.48
C PRO A 7 8.87 -11.38 -5.84
N ALA A 8 7.97 -10.48 -5.42
CA ALA A 8 8.28 -9.18 -4.85
C ALA A 8 9.08 -9.27 -3.54
N ILE A 9 8.94 -10.37 -2.80
CA ILE A 9 9.66 -10.64 -1.56
C ILE A 9 10.81 -11.65 -1.76
N GLY A 10 11.21 -11.90 -3.01
CA GLY A 10 12.35 -12.75 -3.33
C GLY A 10 12.02 -14.23 -3.49
N PHE A 11 10.77 -14.60 -3.81
CA PHE A 11 10.39 -15.98 -4.11
C PHE A 11 10.03 -16.15 -5.59
N SER A 12 10.81 -15.55 -6.49
CA SER A 12 10.50 -15.57 -7.93
C SER A 12 10.55 -17.00 -8.48
N LYS A 13 11.54 -17.78 -8.04
CA LYS A 13 11.81 -19.14 -8.50
C LYS A 13 11.36 -20.26 -7.56
N ILE A 14 10.73 -19.93 -6.41
CA ILE A 14 10.30 -20.96 -5.46
C ILE A 14 9.34 -21.95 -6.12
N SER A 15 9.64 -23.24 -5.99
CA SER A 15 8.79 -24.33 -6.44
C SER A 15 7.61 -24.54 -5.47
N LYS A 16 6.61 -25.29 -5.92
CA LYS A 16 5.44 -25.61 -5.08
C LYS A 16 5.85 -26.40 -3.82
N THR A 17 6.73 -27.38 -3.99
CA THR A 17 7.19 -28.24 -2.88
C THR A 17 8.05 -27.47 -1.89
N GLU A 18 8.94 -26.58 -2.34
CA GLU A 18 9.71 -25.72 -1.44
C GLU A 18 8.80 -24.77 -0.65
N LEU A 19 7.75 -24.22 -1.29
CA LEU A 19 6.79 -23.37 -0.61
C LEU A 19 5.95 -24.15 0.42
N GLU A 20 5.51 -25.36 0.10
CA GLU A 20 4.80 -26.24 1.05
C GLU A 20 5.69 -26.59 2.25
N ASN A 21 6.98 -26.88 2.02
CA ASN A 21 7.95 -27.12 3.09
C ASN A 21 8.14 -25.88 3.97
N LEU A 22 8.28 -24.70 3.35
CA LEU A 22 8.41 -23.43 4.08
C LEU A 22 7.17 -23.15 4.92
N ILE A 23 5.97 -23.37 4.38
CA ILE A 23 4.72 -23.22 5.14
C ILE A 23 4.71 -24.12 6.37
N ASN A 24 5.10 -25.39 6.23
CA ASN A 24 5.18 -26.31 7.37
C ASN A 24 6.23 -25.87 8.40
N GLU A 25 7.36 -25.32 7.95
CA GLU A 25 8.38 -24.77 8.85
C GLU A 25 7.86 -23.57 9.63
N ILE A 26 7.13 -22.66 8.97
CA ILE A 26 6.51 -21.49 9.63
C ILE A 26 5.48 -21.93 10.67
N ILE A 27 4.68 -22.97 10.39
CA ILE A 27 3.72 -23.52 11.35
C ILE A 27 4.44 -24.05 12.61
N LEU A 28 5.60 -24.67 12.44
CA LEU A 28 6.37 -25.22 13.56
C LEU A 28 7.16 -24.16 14.33
N ARG A 29 7.67 -23.14 13.64
CA ARG A 29 8.59 -22.13 14.19
C ARG A 29 8.34 -20.75 13.58
N PRO A 30 7.22 -20.10 13.93
CA PRO A 30 6.95 -18.74 13.48
C PRO A 30 7.84 -17.74 14.22
N ASP A 31 8.18 -16.62 13.58
CA ASP A 31 8.84 -15.49 14.25
C ASP A 31 7.86 -14.73 15.14
N TYR A 32 6.57 -14.75 14.76
CA TYR A 32 5.48 -14.11 15.46
C TYR A 32 4.22 -14.95 15.34
N GLN A 33 3.50 -15.08 16.46
CA GLN A 33 2.21 -15.75 16.53
C GLN A 33 1.21 -14.86 17.28
N GLU A 34 0.02 -14.76 16.72
CA GLU A 34 -1.09 -14.03 17.30
C GLU A 34 -2.38 -14.84 17.19
N SER A 35 -3.24 -14.76 18.21
CA SER A 35 -4.59 -15.29 18.16
C SER A 35 -5.64 -14.24 18.55
N ALA A 36 -6.84 -14.41 18.00
CA ALA A 36 -8.02 -13.63 18.31
C ALA A 36 -9.27 -14.51 18.14
N ILE A 37 -10.39 -14.09 18.72
CA ILE A 37 -11.70 -14.70 18.45
C ILE A 37 -12.34 -13.90 17.32
N ASP A 38 -12.74 -14.57 16.25
CA ASP A 38 -13.44 -13.93 15.14
C ASP A 38 -14.92 -13.66 15.47
N PHE A 39 -15.67 -13.05 14.55
CA PHE A 39 -17.08 -12.75 14.75
C PHE A 39 -18.00 -13.99 14.77
N GLU A 40 -17.50 -15.14 14.31
CA GLU A 40 -18.21 -16.42 14.27
C GLU A 40 -17.89 -17.29 15.50
N GLY A 41 -16.95 -16.84 16.35
CA GLY A 41 -16.52 -17.53 17.56
C GLY A 41 -15.33 -18.49 17.33
N ASN A 42 -14.75 -18.53 16.14
CA ASN A 42 -13.59 -19.37 15.86
C ASN A 42 -12.31 -18.71 16.40
N GLN A 43 -11.34 -19.54 16.76
CA GLN A 43 -10.00 -19.09 17.15
C GLN A 43 -9.17 -18.79 15.91
N PHE A 44 -9.22 -17.54 15.46
CA PHE A 44 -8.34 -17.01 14.42
C PHE A 44 -6.90 -17.00 14.90
N VAL A 45 -5.98 -17.41 14.02
CA VAL A 45 -4.54 -17.44 14.28
C VAL A 45 -3.79 -16.86 13.08
N GLU A 46 -2.81 -16.00 13.39
CA GLU A 46 -1.88 -15.46 12.43
C GLU A 46 -0.45 -15.83 12.82
N LEU A 47 0.28 -16.41 11.88
CA LEU A 47 1.69 -16.75 11.99
C LEU A 47 2.48 -15.91 10.98
N ARG A 48 3.60 -15.32 11.39
CA ARG A 48 4.47 -14.55 10.50
C ARG A 48 5.88 -15.10 10.53
N TYR A 49 6.54 -15.04 9.39
CA TYR A 49 7.94 -15.39 9.21
C TYR A 49 8.62 -14.39 8.28
N MET A 50 9.71 -13.79 8.74
CA MET A 50 10.35 -12.66 8.09
C MET A 50 11.59 -13.11 7.34
N VAL A 51 11.59 -12.93 6.03
CA VAL A 51 12.71 -13.31 5.14
C VAL A 51 13.77 -12.21 5.02
N ALA A 52 13.42 -10.99 5.41
CA ALA A 52 14.28 -9.83 5.58
C ALA A 52 13.61 -8.85 6.56
N ASP A 53 14.29 -7.75 6.90
CA ASP A 53 13.72 -6.69 7.76
C ASP A 53 12.33 -6.27 7.26
N ASN A 54 11.30 -6.48 8.09
CA ASN A 54 9.90 -6.13 7.81
C ASN A 54 9.27 -6.77 6.56
N ILE A 55 9.94 -7.72 5.89
CA ILE A 55 9.43 -8.41 4.70
C ILE A 55 9.31 -9.90 5.01
N GLY A 56 8.17 -10.52 4.68
CA GLY A 56 7.93 -11.90 5.07
C GLY A 56 6.72 -12.57 4.45
N LEU A 57 6.37 -13.71 5.03
CA LEU A 57 5.15 -14.45 4.76
C LEU A 57 4.25 -14.41 6.00
N VAL A 58 2.95 -14.25 5.74
CA VAL A 58 1.91 -14.37 6.75
C VAL A 58 1.04 -15.55 6.41
N LEU A 59 0.79 -16.41 7.38
CA LEU A 59 -0.13 -17.54 7.33
C LEU A 59 -1.29 -17.23 8.26
N ARG A 60 -2.51 -17.43 7.77
CA ARG A 60 -3.73 -17.25 8.54
C ARG A 60 -4.57 -18.51 8.49
N GLY A 61 -5.18 -18.83 9.62
CA GLY A 61 -5.93 -20.06 9.80
C GLY A 61 -6.66 -20.09 11.13
N ILE A 62 -7.13 -21.28 11.48
CA ILE A 62 -7.83 -21.56 12.73
C ILE A 62 -7.19 -22.77 13.42
N TYR A 63 -7.33 -22.87 14.74
CA TYR A 63 -7.12 -24.15 15.42
C TYR A 63 -8.40 -24.97 15.39
N ASP A 64 -8.27 -26.26 15.10
CA ASP A 64 -9.37 -27.22 15.21
C ASP A 64 -9.55 -27.72 16.65
N ASP A 65 -10.53 -28.60 16.85
CA ASP A 65 -10.82 -29.20 18.17
C ASP A 65 -9.67 -30.05 18.74
N ASN A 66 -8.65 -30.38 17.93
CA ASN A 66 -7.47 -31.16 18.33
C ASN A 66 -6.22 -30.28 18.55
N ASP A 67 -6.37 -28.95 18.59
CA ASP A 67 -5.27 -27.98 18.63
C ASP A 67 -4.32 -28.07 17.40
N GLU A 68 -4.80 -28.58 16.25
CA GLU A 68 -4.05 -28.57 14.99
C GLU A 68 -4.34 -27.29 14.19
N PHE A 69 -3.28 -26.63 13.71
CA PHE A 69 -3.42 -25.41 12.91
C PHE A 69 -3.88 -25.77 11.49
N ILE A 70 -5.09 -25.34 11.13
CA ILE A 70 -5.63 -25.45 9.78
C ILE A 70 -5.37 -24.14 9.04
N LEU A 71 -4.47 -24.20 8.06
CA LEU A 71 -4.17 -23.08 7.17
C LEU A 71 -5.37 -22.78 6.26
N ASP A 72 -5.86 -21.54 6.30
CA ASP A 72 -6.87 -21.03 5.35
C ASP A 72 -6.17 -20.40 4.13
N TYR A 73 -5.30 -19.42 4.37
CA TYR A 73 -4.51 -18.80 3.32
C TYR A 73 -3.18 -18.25 3.83
N TYR A 74 -2.29 -17.96 2.88
CA TYR A 74 -1.04 -17.26 3.14
C TYR A 74 -0.85 -16.14 2.12
N TYR A 75 -0.06 -15.14 2.48
CA TYR A 75 0.29 -14.04 1.60
C TYR A 75 1.66 -13.43 1.93
N PRO A 76 2.38 -12.90 0.93
CA PRO A 76 3.60 -12.12 1.16
C PRO A 76 3.26 -10.78 1.78
N THR A 77 4.12 -10.28 2.66
CA THR A 77 3.91 -9.03 3.36
C THR A 77 5.15 -8.17 3.35
N TYR A 78 4.93 -6.86 3.34
CA TYR A 78 5.91 -5.85 3.75
C TYR A 78 5.23 -4.95 4.79
N ILE A 79 5.81 -4.83 5.97
CA ILE A 79 5.27 -4.02 7.07
C ILE A 79 5.97 -2.66 7.04
N GLY A 80 5.24 -1.63 6.67
CA GLY A 80 5.76 -0.26 6.60
C GLY A 80 5.92 0.37 8.00
N ASP A 81 6.92 1.23 8.15
CA ASP A 81 7.20 1.93 9.41
C ASP A 81 6.64 3.36 9.43
N THR A 82 6.47 3.96 8.25
CA THR A 82 6.04 5.35 8.06
C THR A 82 4.54 5.52 8.18
N VAL A 83 4.09 6.53 8.94
CA VAL A 83 2.69 6.95 8.94
C VAL A 83 2.38 7.68 7.63
N SER A 84 1.47 7.10 6.85
CA SER A 84 1.06 7.59 5.54
C SER A 84 -0.12 8.55 5.63
N ILE A 85 -1.10 8.19 6.46
CA ILE A 85 -2.40 8.85 6.53
C ILE A 85 -2.88 8.84 8.00
N ASN A 86 -3.55 9.91 8.42
CA ASN A 86 -4.32 9.95 9.67
C ASN A 86 -5.76 10.28 9.30
N ASN A 87 -6.65 9.29 9.34
CA ASN A 87 -8.02 9.46 8.86
C ASN A 87 -8.97 8.40 9.44
N ASP A 88 -10.27 8.57 9.21
CA ASP A 88 -11.28 7.59 9.55
C ASP A 88 -11.12 6.35 8.67
N VAL A 89 -11.17 5.18 9.31
CA VAL A 89 -11.00 3.88 8.64
C VAL A 89 -12.22 3.01 8.89
N GLU A 90 -12.80 2.52 7.81
CA GLU A 90 -13.80 1.46 7.82
C GLU A 90 -13.12 0.12 7.50
N VAL A 91 -13.40 -0.92 8.28
CA VAL A 91 -12.85 -2.26 8.06
C VAL A 91 -13.97 -3.17 7.54
N ILE A 92 -13.75 -3.79 6.40
CA ILE A 92 -14.75 -4.56 5.65
C ILE A 92 -14.26 -6.01 5.50
N LYS A 93 -15.09 -6.98 5.91
CA LYS A 93 -14.85 -8.42 5.66
C LYS A 93 -15.13 -8.73 4.18
N GLN A 94 -14.22 -9.44 3.53
CA GLN A 94 -14.43 -9.93 2.16
C GLN A 94 -15.48 -11.06 2.17
N THR A 95 -16.49 -10.99 1.31
CA THR A 95 -17.63 -11.91 1.31
C THR A 95 -17.26 -13.40 1.19
N ASP A 96 -16.16 -13.71 0.50
CA ASP A 96 -15.78 -15.09 0.15
C ASP A 96 -14.48 -15.58 0.83
N LYS A 97 -13.88 -14.79 1.72
CA LYS A 97 -12.60 -15.11 2.38
C LYS A 97 -12.57 -14.52 3.79
N GLU A 98 -11.84 -15.14 4.72
CA GLU A 98 -11.47 -14.52 6.01
C GLU A 98 -10.39 -13.44 5.85
N ASN A 99 -10.53 -12.60 4.81
CA ASN A 99 -9.69 -11.45 4.54
C ASN A 99 -10.46 -10.17 4.87
N TYR A 100 -9.75 -9.21 5.47
CA TYR A 100 -10.31 -7.91 5.81
C TYR A 100 -9.57 -6.83 5.02
N TYR A 101 -10.35 -5.92 4.45
CA TYR A 101 -9.84 -4.70 3.85
C TYR A 101 -10.07 -3.54 4.80
N ALA A 102 -9.18 -2.58 4.76
CA ALA A 102 -9.40 -1.27 5.32
C ALA A 102 -9.69 -0.29 4.19
N MET A 103 -10.69 0.57 4.41
CA MET A 103 -11.18 1.57 3.49
C MET A 103 -11.03 2.95 4.15
N CYS A 104 -10.46 3.89 3.42
CA CYS A 104 -10.19 5.25 3.91
C CYS A 104 -10.38 6.26 2.77
N ASP A 105 -11.17 7.30 3.02
CA ASP A 105 -11.39 8.38 2.06
C ASP A 105 -10.25 9.40 2.09
N GLU A 106 -9.25 9.23 1.22
CA GLU A 106 -8.10 10.14 1.13
C GLU A 106 -8.31 11.23 0.06
N ILE A 107 -8.60 12.46 0.52
CA ILE A 107 -8.89 13.61 -0.34
C ILE A 107 -7.71 13.92 -1.27
N ARG A 108 -6.46 13.74 -0.81
CA ARG A 108 -5.26 13.98 -1.62
C ARG A 108 -5.19 13.13 -2.88
N LEU A 109 -5.74 11.92 -2.84
CA LEU A 109 -5.74 11.00 -3.99
C LEU A 109 -7.00 11.14 -4.85
N GLY A 110 -8.06 11.78 -4.35
CA GLY A 110 -9.34 11.89 -5.05
C GLY A 110 -10.05 10.56 -5.28
N VAL A 111 -9.62 9.50 -4.58
CA VAL A 111 -10.18 8.14 -4.65
C VAL A 111 -10.33 7.58 -3.23
N ASN A 112 -11.25 6.63 -3.08
CA ASN A 112 -11.33 5.85 -1.85
C ASN A 112 -10.21 4.80 -1.85
N LEU A 113 -9.41 4.83 -0.79
CA LEU A 113 -8.23 4.01 -0.62
C LEU A 113 -8.62 2.71 0.06
N ILE A 114 -8.47 1.59 -0.64
CA ILE A 114 -8.75 0.24 -0.16
C ILE A 114 -7.44 -0.53 -0.13
N PHE A 115 -7.12 -1.14 1.00
CA PHE A 115 -5.90 -1.93 1.16
C PHE A 115 -6.13 -3.15 2.04
N GLN A 116 -5.32 -4.18 1.84
CA GLN A 116 -5.38 -5.37 2.69
C GLN A 116 -4.92 -5.03 4.11
N LEU A 117 -5.75 -5.34 5.11
CA LEU A 117 -5.43 -5.10 6.52
C LEU A 117 -4.46 -6.17 7.04
N GLN A 118 -3.27 -5.73 7.47
CA GLN A 118 -2.21 -6.61 7.96
C GLN A 118 -2.41 -7.00 9.43
N ASN A 119 -2.78 -6.06 10.31
CA ASN A 119 -2.98 -6.30 11.75
C ASN A 119 -4.43 -6.65 12.11
N MET A 120 -4.97 -7.68 11.45
CA MET A 120 -6.34 -8.16 11.66
C MET A 120 -6.57 -8.70 13.08
N GLY A 121 -5.60 -9.41 13.66
CA GLY A 121 -5.73 -9.93 15.04
C GLY A 121 -5.94 -8.82 16.06
N GLU A 122 -5.23 -7.70 15.88
CA GLU A 122 -5.43 -6.48 16.68
C GLU A 122 -6.83 -5.88 16.47
N TYR A 123 -7.30 -5.79 15.21
CA TYR A 123 -8.64 -5.33 14.88
C TYR A 123 -9.72 -6.15 15.61
N LEU A 124 -9.65 -7.48 15.53
CA LEU A 124 -10.61 -8.39 16.15
C LEU A 124 -10.65 -8.23 17.67
N ARG A 125 -9.49 -8.12 18.33
CA ARG A 125 -9.45 -7.96 19.79
C ARG A 125 -9.98 -6.61 20.27
N LYS A 126 -9.67 -5.53 19.55
CA LYS A 126 -9.95 -4.15 20.02
C LYS A 126 -11.29 -3.59 19.55
N ASN A 127 -11.73 -3.87 18.32
CA ASN A 127 -12.98 -3.33 17.78
C ASN A 127 -14.24 -4.08 18.23
N LEU A 128 -14.14 -5.18 18.98
CA LEU A 128 -15.28 -5.71 19.75
C LEU A 128 -15.77 -4.73 20.83
N THR A 129 -14.95 -3.74 21.20
CA THR A 129 -15.19 -2.80 22.30
C THR A 129 -15.23 -1.32 21.92
N ALA A 130 -14.82 -0.95 20.70
CA ALA A 130 -14.63 0.45 20.33
C ALA A 130 -15.90 1.08 19.72
N GLY A 131 -16.34 2.19 20.32
CA GLY A 131 -17.36 3.08 19.74
C GLY A 131 -16.91 3.71 18.41
N LYS A 132 -17.88 4.24 17.67
CA LYS A 132 -17.74 4.81 16.33
C LYS A 132 -16.59 5.84 16.21
N THR A 133 -15.81 5.65 15.14
CA THR A 133 -15.04 6.64 14.38
C THR A 133 -14.12 7.57 15.18
N ALA A 134 -12.87 7.13 15.34
CA ALA A 134 -11.75 8.01 15.64
C ALA A 134 -10.78 7.96 14.47
N LYS A 135 -10.12 9.09 14.16
CA LYS A 135 -9.03 9.12 13.19
C LYS A 135 -7.91 8.19 13.65
N ARG A 136 -7.45 7.32 12.76
CA ARG A 136 -6.40 6.35 13.04
C ARG A 136 -5.18 6.63 12.18
N ASP A 137 -4.00 6.39 12.76
CA ASP A 137 -2.76 6.37 12.00
C ASP A 137 -2.72 5.12 11.12
N ILE A 138 -2.48 5.33 9.84
CA ILE A 138 -2.39 4.29 8.82
C ILE A 138 -0.97 4.30 8.27
N LYS A 139 -0.35 3.13 8.25
CA LYS A 139 0.93 2.90 7.58
C LYS A 139 0.70 2.06 6.34
N LEU A 140 1.02 2.63 5.18
CA LEU A 140 0.84 1.97 3.89
C LEU A 140 2.16 1.36 3.42
N ALA A 141 2.07 0.10 3.03
CA ALA A 141 3.14 -0.64 2.39
C ALA A 141 2.61 -1.32 1.14
N ALA A 142 3.48 -1.56 0.16
CA ALA A 142 3.05 -2.19 -1.08
C ALA A 142 4.08 -3.16 -1.62
N LEU A 143 3.58 -4.19 -2.30
CA LEU A 143 4.40 -5.12 -3.06
C LEU A 143 4.20 -4.86 -4.54
N SER A 144 5.30 -4.87 -5.30
CA SER A 144 5.25 -4.75 -6.75
C SER A 144 6.02 -5.88 -7.41
N THR A 145 5.49 -6.38 -8.53
CA THR A 145 6.14 -7.40 -9.38
C THR A 145 6.63 -6.82 -10.69
N GLU A 146 6.43 -5.54 -10.93
CA GLU A 146 6.93 -4.84 -12.11
C GLU A 146 7.02 -3.34 -11.84
N GLY A 147 8.18 -2.76 -12.09
CA GLY A 147 8.42 -1.34 -11.84
C GLY A 147 9.44 -0.76 -12.81
N LYS A 148 9.35 0.56 -13.02
CA LYS A 148 10.30 1.32 -13.83
C LYS A 148 10.73 2.57 -13.09
N ILE A 149 12.01 2.86 -13.16
CA ILE A 149 12.55 4.12 -12.66
C ILE A 149 12.56 5.15 -13.78
N ILE A 150 11.91 6.28 -13.51
CA ILE A 150 11.79 7.41 -14.40
C ILE A 150 12.69 8.53 -13.90
N LEU A 151 13.30 9.26 -14.83
CA LEU A 151 14.11 10.42 -14.50
C LEU A 151 13.29 11.51 -13.77
N PRO A 152 13.94 12.31 -12.92
CA PRO A 152 13.31 13.48 -12.32
C PRO A 152 12.72 14.38 -13.40
N VAL A 153 11.62 15.05 -13.08
CA VAL A 153 11.20 16.22 -13.85
C VAL A 153 12.18 17.34 -13.51
N TYR A 154 12.71 18.04 -14.51
CA TYR A 154 13.48 19.25 -14.27
C TYR A 154 12.56 20.29 -13.64
N ASP A 155 12.61 20.42 -12.32
CA ASP A 155 11.83 21.41 -11.59
C ASP A 155 12.69 22.11 -10.55
N ASN A 156 12.64 23.45 -10.58
CA ASN A 156 13.31 24.27 -9.59
C ASN A 156 12.60 24.11 -8.24
N GLU A 157 13.32 24.20 -7.11
CA GLU A 157 12.72 24.09 -5.76
C GLU A 157 11.50 25.00 -5.56
N LYS A 158 11.53 26.19 -6.17
CA LYS A 158 10.41 27.15 -6.15
C LYS A 158 9.13 26.60 -6.79
N SER A 159 9.24 25.79 -7.85
CA SER A 159 8.09 25.15 -8.48
C SER A 159 7.48 24.10 -7.56
N ARG A 160 8.30 23.26 -6.93
CA ARG A 160 7.84 22.21 -5.99
C ARG A 160 7.11 22.80 -4.79
N ILE A 161 7.65 23.87 -4.20
CA ILE A 161 6.98 24.57 -3.09
C ILE A 161 5.63 25.14 -3.53
N LYS A 162 5.56 25.70 -4.74
CA LYS A 162 4.32 26.26 -5.29
C LYS A 162 3.28 25.17 -5.57
N GLU A 163 3.68 24.01 -6.07
CA GLU A 163 2.78 22.87 -6.27
C GLU A 163 2.21 22.38 -4.94
N LYS A 164 3.05 22.20 -3.92
CA LYS A 164 2.60 21.79 -2.59
C LYS A 164 1.58 22.76 -1.99
N MET A 165 1.86 24.07 -2.05
CA MET A 165 0.92 25.11 -1.59
C MET A 165 -0.40 25.11 -2.38
N ASN A 166 -0.35 24.79 -3.68
CA ASN A 166 -1.55 24.68 -4.50
C ASN A 166 -2.39 23.44 -4.14
N ASN A 167 -1.74 22.31 -3.84
CA ASN A 167 -2.43 21.10 -3.37
C ASN A 167 -3.13 21.36 -2.03
N GLU A 168 -2.45 21.99 -1.07
CA GLU A 168 -3.04 22.35 0.23
C GLU A 168 -4.27 23.27 0.07
N LYS A 169 -4.20 24.27 -0.82
CA LYS A 169 -5.35 25.12 -1.15
C LYS A 169 -6.49 24.35 -1.77
N ARG A 170 -6.20 23.44 -2.70
CA ARG A 170 -7.21 22.61 -3.37
C ARG A 170 -7.92 21.70 -2.37
N ILE A 171 -7.19 21.08 -1.44
CA ILE A 171 -7.77 20.24 -0.38
C ILE A 171 -8.74 21.06 0.47
N ASN A 172 -8.34 22.25 0.92
CA ASN A 172 -9.19 23.12 1.72
C ASN A 172 -10.47 23.53 0.97
N LEU A 173 -10.38 23.86 -0.32
CA LEU A 173 -11.55 24.15 -1.14
C LEU A 173 -12.48 22.94 -1.29
N VAL A 174 -11.93 21.72 -1.43
CA VAL A 174 -12.73 20.47 -1.49
C VAL A 174 -13.45 20.21 -0.17
N GLU A 175 -12.79 20.43 0.97
CA GLU A 175 -13.42 20.31 2.29
C GLU A 175 -14.58 21.30 2.45
N GLN A 176 -14.36 22.58 2.12
CA GLN A 176 -15.41 23.60 2.17
C GLN A 176 -16.57 23.30 1.20
N ALA A 177 -16.28 22.78 0.01
CA ALA A 177 -17.32 22.39 -0.95
C ALA A 177 -18.16 21.21 -0.43
N ARG A 178 -17.55 20.24 0.27
CA ARG A 178 -18.28 19.14 0.95
C ARG A 178 -19.22 19.66 2.04
N GLU A 179 -18.87 20.76 2.69
CA GLU A 179 -19.71 21.44 3.68
C GLU A 179 -20.81 22.31 3.06
N GLY A 180 -20.89 22.39 1.72
CA GLY A 180 -21.94 23.11 0.99
C GLY A 180 -21.59 24.54 0.59
N ASN A 181 -20.31 24.92 0.59
CA ASN A 181 -19.88 26.25 0.14
C ASN A 181 -19.86 26.36 -1.40
N GLU A 182 -20.84 27.06 -1.97
CA GLU A 182 -20.95 27.31 -3.42
C GLU A 182 -19.76 28.09 -4.00
N GLU A 183 -19.19 29.04 -3.26
CA GLU A 183 -18.02 29.81 -3.71
C GLU A 183 -16.77 28.92 -3.84
N ALA A 184 -16.63 27.93 -2.95
CA ALA A 184 -15.55 26.95 -3.06
C ALA A 184 -15.72 26.05 -4.30
N LEU A 185 -16.96 25.69 -4.65
CA LEU A 185 -17.27 24.90 -5.85
C LEU A 185 -16.98 25.66 -7.15
N GLU A 186 -17.34 26.95 -7.21
CA GLU A 186 -17.03 27.81 -8.35
C GLU A 186 -15.52 27.95 -8.56
N ASN A 187 -14.77 28.19 -7.48
CA ASN A 187 -13.31 28.29 -7.53
C ASN A 187 -12.66 26.98 -8.01
N LEU A 188 -13.11 25.83 -7.51
CA LEU A 188 -12.62 24.51 -7.97
C LEU A 188 -12.86 24.33 -9.48
N THR A 189 -14.03 24.74 -9.98
CA THR A 189 -14.38 24.61 -11.39
C THR A 189 -13.47 25.45 -12.28
N ILE A 190 -13.18 26.70 -11.86
CA ILE A 190 -12.28 27.60 -12.58
C ILE A 190 -10.85 27.02 -12.62
N ASP A 191 -10.36 26.54 -11.47
CA ASP A 191 -9.03 25.94 -11.36
C ASP A 191 -8.87 24.68 -12.24
N GLU A 192 -9.93 23.86 -12.36
CA GLU A 192 -9.93 22.68 -13.22
C GLU A 192 -9.86 23.02 -14.71
N ILE A 193 -10.60 24.03 -15.15
CA ILE A 193 -10.55 24.51 -16.54
C ILE A 193 -9.14 25.00 -16.87
N ASP A 194 -8.54 25.79 -15.97
CA ASP A 194 -7.19 26.33 -16.12
C ASP A 194 -6.12 25.23 -16.15
N LEU A 195 -6.26 24.23 -15.27
CA LEU A 195 -5.36 23.08 -15.22
C LEU A 195 -5.45 22.25 -16.51
N TYR A 196 -6.66 21.95 -16.97
CA TYR A 196 -6.89 21.20 -18.20
C TYR A 196 -6.27 21.91 -19.41
N GLN A 197 -6.44 23.23 -19.52
CA GLN A 197 -5.83 24.01 -20.59
C GLN A 197 -4.29 23.99 -20.54
N LYS A 198 -3.69 24.07 -19.36
CA LYS A 198 -2.23 24.00 -19.18
C LYS A 198 -1.68 22.63 -19.56
N ILE A 199 -2.31 21.54 -19.09
CA ILE A 199 -1.91 20.17 -19.39
C ILE A 199 -2.06 19.90 -20.89
N SER A 200 -3.20 20.23 -21.50
CA SER A 200 -3.46 20.01 -22.92
C SER A 200 -2.41 20.66 -23.82
N ARG A 201 -1.98 21.90 -23.50
CA ARG A 201 -0.91 22.59 -24.25
C ARG A 201 0.46 21.93 -24.09
N ARG A 202 0.77 21.41 -22.91
CA ARG A 202 2.07 20.75 -22.62
C ARG A 202 2.12 19.36 -23.24
N VAL A 203 1.08 18.54 -23.11
CA VAL A 203 1.03 17.18 -23.70
C VAL A 203 1.17 17.21 -25.22
N ALA A 204 0.71 18.26 -25.89
CA ALA A 204 0.89 18.44 -27.33
C ALA A 204 2.35 18.70 -27.76
N ARG A 205 3.24 19.07 -26.82
CA ARG A 205 4.62 19.51 -27.08
C ARG A 205 5.69 18.71 -26.34
N GLU A 206 5.33 18.09 -25.22
CA GLU A 206 6.21 17.39 -24.29
C GLU A 206 5.76 15.93 -24.14
N ASP A 207 6.68 15.04 -23.75
CA ASP A 207 6.34 13.68 -23.35
C ASP A 207 5.40 13.72 -22.13
N ILE A 208 4.36 12.88 -22.10
CA ILE A 208 3.40 12.77 -20.99
C ILE A 208 4.11 12.62 -19.64
N PHE A 209 5.23 11.89 -19.57
CA PHE A 209 5.97 11.71 -18.32
C PHE A 209 6.81 12.93 -17.90
N SER A 210 6.93 13.93 -18.76
CA SER A 210 7.47 15.26 -18.44
C SER A 210 6.37 16.23 -17.98
N VAL A 211 5.11 15.94 -18.30
CA VAL A 211 3.94 16.76 -17.95
C VAL A 211 3.30 16.30 -16.63
N VAL A 212 3.21 14.99 -16.40
CA VAL A 212 2.63 14.41 -15.19
C VAL A 212 3.74 14.16 -14.17
N THR A 213 3.60 14.78 -13.00
CA THR A 213 4.57 14.70 -11.89
C THR A 213 4.39 13.41 -11.11
N THR A 214 3.18 13.18 -10.58
CA THR A 214 2.78 12.00 -9.82
C THR A 214 1.34 11.60 -10.16
N PHE A 215 0.99 10.33 -9.94
CA PHE A 215 -0.40 9.87 -9.98
C PHE A 215 -0.58 8.63 -9.12
N PHE A 216 -1.82 8.40 -8.69
CA PHE A 216 -2.24 7.23 -7.93
C PHE A 216 -3.62 6.83 -8.44
N MET A 217 -3.74 5.69 -9.14
CA MET A 217 -4.97 5.31 -9.82
C MET A 217 -5.29 3.83 -9.61
N PRO A 218 -6.57 3.44 -9.44
CA PRO A 218 -6.97 2.04 -9.37
C PRO A 218 -6.52 1.25 -10.61
N TYR A 219 -6.12 0.00 -10.43
CA TYR A 219 -5.62 -0.84 -11.51
C TYR A 219 -6.29 -2.22 -11.53
N GLY A 220 -7.04 -2.49 -12.61
CA GLY A 220 -7.71 -3.77 -12.81
C GLY A 220 -9.04 -3.88 -12.08
N ILE A 221 -9.43 -5.11 -11.74
CA ILE A 221 -10.73 -5.44 -11.10
C ILE A 221 -10.57 -5.52 -9.56
N GLU A 222 -9.36 -5.73 -9.07
CA GLU A 222 -9.08 -5.87 -7.64
C GLU A 222 -8.96 -4.49 -6.98
N ASN A 223 -9.68 -4.30 -5.88
CA ASN A 223 -9.82 -3.00 -5.22
C ASN A 223 -8.55 -2.52 -4.51
N ASP A 224 -7.62 -3.43 -4.22
CA ASP A 224 -6.38 -3.20 -3.48
C ASP A 224 -5.16 -3.03 -4.41
N LYS A 225 -5.38 -2.82 -5.70
CA LYS A 225 -4.33 -2.63 -6.71
C LYS A 225 -4.38 -1.24 -7.31
N TYR A 226 -3.19 -0.66 -7.41
CA TYR A 226 -3.01 0.70 -7.91
C TYR A 226 -1.83 0.77 -8.87
N GLU A 227 -1.94 1.58 -9.90
CA GLU A 227 -0.80 2.07 -10.66
C GLU A 227 -0.38 3.40 -10.04
N ILE A 228 0.90 3.50 -9.68
CA ILE A 228 1.45 4.71 -9.07
C ILE A 228 2.60 5.27 -9.90
N LEU A 229 2.70 6.59 -9.90
CA LEU A 229 3.89 7.35 -10.22
C LEU A 229 4.18 8.26 -9.04
N GLY A 230 5.37 8.15 -8.46
CA GLY A 230 5.75 8.92 -7.28
C GLY A 230 7.24 9.22 -7.24
N ASN A 231 7.61 10.22 -6.45
CA ASN A 231 9.00 10.59 -6.21
C ASN A 231 9.62 9.65 -5.17
N ILE A 232 10.84 9.21 -5.43
CA ILE A 232 11.59 8.37 -4.51
C ILE A 232 12.25 9.27 -3.47
N LEU A 233 11.86 9.10 -2.21
CA LEU A 233 12.39 9.81 -1.06
C LEU A 233 13.58 9.08 -0.43
N ASP A 234 13.54 7.75 -0.41
CA ASP A 234 14.60 6.91 0.15
C ASP A 234 14.67 5.55 -0.55
N VAL A 235 15.84 4.91 -0.52
CA VAL A 235 16.10 3.59 -1.13
C VAL A 235 16.93 2.74 -0.18
N LYS A 236 16.42 1.55 0.17
CA LYS A 236 17.13 0.53 0.93
C LYS A 236 17.21 -0.77 0.13
N TYR A 237 18.36 -1.44 0.20
CA TYR A 237 18.55 -2.77 -0.38
C TYR A 237 18.54 -3.82 0.72
N LEU A 238 17.82 -4.90 0.50
CA LEU A 238 17.73 -6.04 1.38
C LEU A 238 17.97 -7.32 0.58
N VAL A 239 18.18 -8.43 1.29
CA VAL A 239 18.34 -9.75 0.68
C VAL A 239 17.41 -10.71 1.38
N ASN A 240 16.60 -11.45 0.61
CA ASN A 240 15.84 -12.57 1.14
C ASN A 240 16.83 -13.66 1.59
N HIS A 241 16.88 -13.97 2.88
CA HIS A 241 17.89 -14.91 3.41
C HIS A 241 17.69 -16.38 3.01
N ILE A 242 16.52 -16.74 2.46
CA ILE A 242 16.22 -18.09 1.98
C ILE A 242 16.69 -18.27 0.53
N THR A 243 16.34 -17.33 -0.34
CA THR A 243 16.58 -17.44 -1.79
C THR A 243 17.79 -16.65 -2.27
N MET A 244 18.33 -15.78 -1.40
CA MET A 244 19.39 -14.82 -1.70
C MET A 244 19.04 -13.82 -2.80
N GLU A 245 17.75 -13.65 -3.13
CA GLU A 245 17.28 -12.63 -4.07
C GLU A 245 17.39 -11.23 -3.46
N GLU A 246 17.95 -10.28 -4.21
CA GLU A 246 18.05 -8.87 -3.80
C GLU A 246 16.69 -8.17 -3.92
N LEU A 247 16.30 -7.48 -2.86
CA LEU A 247 15.07 -6.71 -2.75
C LEU A 247 15.39 -5.22 -2.69
N VAL A 248 14.56 -4.42 -3.33
CA VAL A 248 14.64 -2.97 -3.31
C VAL A 248 13.42 -2.44 -2.56
N LEU A 249 13.68 -1.74 -1.46
CA LEU A 249 12.70 -0.97 -0.72
C LEU A 249 12.82 0.50 -1.11
N MET A 250 11.68 1.13 -1.41
CA MET A 250 11.62 2.54 -1.76
C MET A 250 10.55 3.22 -0.93
N VAL A 251 10.89 4.37 -0.33
CA VAL A 251 9.90 5.28 0.22
C VAL A 251 9.46 6.20 -0.90
N ILE A 252 8.16 6.21 -1.22
CA ILE A 252 7.60 6.90 -2.36
C ILE A 252 6.60 7.93 -1.89
N ASP A 253 6.71 9.15 -2.42
CA ASP A 253 5.70 10.20 -2.31
C ASP A 253 4.90 10.27 -3.62
N SER A 254 3.63 9.90 -3.55
CA SER A 254 2.69 10.01 -4.66
C SER A 254 1.49 10.84 -4.22
N ASN A 255 1.33 12.03 -4.80
CA ASN A 255 0.26 12.97 -4.46
C ASN A 255 0.19 13.29 -2.95
N ASP A 256 1.34 13.59 -2.31
CA ASP A 256 1.45 13.90 -0.88
C ASP A 256 1.04 12.73 0.04
N VAL A 257 0.93 11.51 -0.49
CA VAL A 257 0.79 10.26 0.28
C VAL A 257 2.11 9.51 0.23
N ILE A 258 2.71 9.32 1.41
CA ILE A 258 3.96 8.58 1.58
C ILE A 258 3.63 7.11 1.79
N LEU A 259 4.19 6.24 0.97
CA LEU A 259 4.07 4.79 1.10
C LEU A 259 5.39 4.10 0.83
N GLU A 260 5.57 2.92 1.41
CA GLU A 260 6.79 2.15 1.24
C GLU A 260 6.54 1.00 0.26
N VAL A 261 7.40 0.81 -0.73
CA VAL A 261 7.23 -0.19 -1.80
C VAL A 261 8.40 -1.15 -1.84
N CYS A 262 8.10 -2.45 -1.78
CA CYS A 262 9.03 -3.54 -1.98
C CYS A 262 8.88 -4.15 -3.37
N ILE A 263 10.01 -4.31 -4.07
CA ILE A 263 10.10 -4.98 -5.36
C ILE A 263 11.38 -5.80 -5.44
N ASN A 264 11.34 -6.92 -6.17
CA ASN A 264 12.54 -7.67 -6.50
C ASN A 264 13.43 -6.84 -7.44
N LYS A 265 14.74 -6.81 -7.19
CA LYS A 265 15.67 -6.07 -8.06
C LYS A 265 15.62 -6.53 -9.52
N ASN A 266 15.33 -7.81 -9.78
CA ASN A 266 15.21 -8.34 -11.14
C ASN A 266 13.95 -7.86 -11.88
N ASP A 267 12.92 -7.45 -11.13
CA ASP A 267 11.64 -6.97 -11.67
C ASP A 267 11.59 -5.43 -11.80
N LEU A 268 12.65 -4.75 -11.37
CA LEU A 268 12.80 -3.30 -11.44
C LEU A 268 13.65 -2.88 -12.64
N TYR A 269 13.05 -2.15 -13.57
CA TYR A 269 13.77 -1.59 -14.72
C TYR A 269 14.34 -0.20 -14.41
N GLY A 270 15.65 -0.05 -14.59
CA GLY A 270 16.36 1.19 -14.26
C GLY A 270 16.89 1.19 -12.82
N GLU A 271 17.67 2.21 -12.48
CA GLU A 271 18.35 2.28 -11.19
C GLU A 271 17.59 3.21 -10.23
N PRO A 272 17.13 2.73 -9.07
CA PRO A 272 16.42 3.54 -8.10
C PRO A 272 17.39 4.50 -7.40
N ALA A 273 17.01 5.76 -7.29
CA ALA A 273 17.78 6.77 -6.59
C ALA A 273 16.85 7.87 -6.07
N ILE A 274 17.23 8.49 -4.94
CA ILE A 274 16.52 9.62 -4.37
C ILE A 274 16.36 10.73 -5.42
N GLY A 275 15.15 11.28 -5.52
CA GLY A 275 14.79 12.30 -6.51
C GLY A 275 14.42 11.77 -7.89
N ARG A 276 14.71 10.50 -8.21
CA ARG A 276 14.07 9.82 -9.36
C ARG A 276 12.63 9.47 -9.02
N ARG A 277 11.88 8.98 -10.00
CA ARG A 277 10.48 8.59 -9.84
C ARG A 277 10.30 7.10 -10.05
N PHE A 278 9.45 6.48 -9.25
CA PHE A 278 9.02 5.10 -9.44
C PHE A 278 7.67 5.09 -10.17
N LYS A 279 7.56 4.27 -11.21
CA LYS A 279 6.31 3.93 -11.86
C LYS A 279 6.09 2.42 -11.78
N GLY A 280 4.97 1.98 -11.25
CA GLY A 280 4.67 0.55 -11.19
C GLY A 280 3.25 0.24 -10.74
N ILE A 281 2.88 -1.02 -10.90
CA ILE A 281 1.63 -1.55 -10.35
C ILE A 281 1.96 -2.14 -8.99
N ILE A 282 1.22 -1.71 -7.99
CA ILE A 282 1.38 -2.12 -6.60
C ILE A 282 0.15 -2.86 -6.12
N TRP A 283 0.38 -3.80 -5.22
CA TRP A 283 -0.65 -4.34 -4.36
C TRP A 283 -0.49 -3.76 -2.97
N LEU A 284 -1.52 -3.07 -2.52
CA LEU A 284 -1.48 -2.21 -1.36
C LEU A 284 -1.94 -2.95 -0.11
N GLN A 285 -1.14 -2.81 0.92
CA GLN A 285 -1.35 -3.40 2.23
C GLN A 285 -1.10 -2.32 3.29
N GLY A 286 -1.58 -2.55 4.51
CA GLY A 286 -1.28 -1.61 5.58
C GLY A 286 -1.72 -2.06 6.95
N THR A 287 -1.17 -1.36 7.93
CA THR A 287 -1.57 -1.48 9.33
C THR A 287 -2.32 -0.23 9.77
N VAL A 288 -3.30 -0.43 10.63
CA VAL A 288 -4.10 0.65 11.21
C VAL A 288 -3.89 0.65 12.72
N ALA A 289 -3.54 1.79 13.30
CA ALA A 289 -3.40 1.91 14.76
C ALA A 289 -4.79 1.85 15.42
N PHE A 290 -5.13 0.68 15.97
CA PHE A 290 -6.35 0.49 16.74
C PHE A 290 -6.03 0.80 18.20
N GLU A 291 -6.65 1.84 18.79
CA GLU A 291 -6.51 2.15 20.21
C GLU A 291 -7.33 1.20 21.09
#